data_AF-A0A838TCL4-F1
#
_entry.id   AF-A0A838TCL4-F1
#
_cell.length_a   1.000
_cell.length_b   1.000
_cell.length_c   1.000
_cell.angle_alpha   90.00
_cell.angle_beta   90.00
_cell.angle_gamma   90.00
#
_symmetry.space_group_name_H-M   'P 1'
#
loop_
_entity.id
_entity.type
_entity.pdbx_description
1 polymer ?
#
loop_
_entity_poly.entity_id
_entity_poly.type
_entity_poly.pdbx_seq_one_letter_code
_entity_poly.pdbx_strand_id
1 'polypeptide(L)'
;MNLTGIFVTALILISCRHQQTGENIDIIPVRDISPAQTVPDKAPSEPAGKTYKGFFVSGATKHVFRDCADPDKDIWTDDSGKLDHLYKALIKSSLTYPNEYAYTEVEGNMAVAPQEIRSRGYDSVLTVYKVLTFEQKNFRNSCIPYEFWVIGNKPNWSLQVSKKESLIALKDYTHGKVYIFPYFEPGEMDDAITYRTENTAITAALQVVIKKQKCSEGSSKENYEFSAKVIMNGKVYRGCAIRGDSGSF
;
A
#
# COMPACT_ATOMS: atom_id res chain seq x y z
N MET A 1 -23.33 51.03 6.30
CA MET A 1 -24.64 50.39 6.06
C MET A 1 -24.49 48.92 6.39
N ASN A 2 -25.15 48.50 7.46
CA ASN A 2 -25.16 47.14 7.99
C ASN A 2 -26.17 46.29 7.22
N LEU A 3 -25.83 45.03 6.92
CA LEU A 3 -26.80 43.98 6.62
C LEU A 3 -26.27 42.65 7.14
N THR A 4 -26.61 42.39 8.40
CA THR A 4 -26.39 41.14 9.12
C THR A 4 -27.55 40.20 8.78
N GLY A 5 -27.30 39.17 7.97
CA GLY A 5 -28.27 38.12 7.65
C GLY A 5 -28.08 36.92 8.58
N ILE A 6 -29.03 36.68 9.48
CA ILE A 6 -29.08 35.51 10.36
C ILE A 6 -29.84 34.40 9.63
N PHE A 7 -29.16 33.29 9.29
CA PHE A 7 -29.79 32.08 8.79
C PHE A 7 -30.01 31.10 9.94
N VAL A 8 -31.28 30.89 10.29
CA VAL A 8 -31.72 29.86 11.24
C VAL A 8 -31.86 28.55 10.48
N THR A 9 -31.03 27.55 10.81
CA THR A 9 -31.13 26.20 10.24
C THR A 9 -31.88 25.31 11.21
N ALA A 10 -33.07 24.85 10.82
CA ALA A 10 -33.89 23.93 11.60
C ALA A 10 -33.33 22.51 11.50
N LEU A 11 -32.99 21.92 12.64
CA LEU A 11 -32.56 20.53 12.79
C LEU A 11 -33.80 19.63 12.88
N ILE A 12 -34.07 18.80 11.87
CA ILE A 12 -35.12 17.78 11.93
C ILE A 12 -34.49 16.46 12.41
N LEU A 13 -34.75 16.11 13.67
CA LEU A 13 -34.39 14.82 14.25
C LEU A 13 -35.43 13.77 13.84
N ILE A 14 -35.07 12.87 12.93
CA ILE A 14 -35.86 11.68 12.60
C ILE A 14 -35.44 10.56 13.55
N SER A 15 -36.33 10.22 14.49
CA SER A 15 -36.17 9.12 15.44
C SER A 15 -36.63 7.81 14.80
N CYS A 16 -35.69 6.89 14.52
CA CYS A 16 -36.01 5.54 14.06
C CYS A 16 -36.34 4.64 15.26
N ARG A 17 -37.61 4.24 15.36
CA ARG A 17 -38.12 3.27 16.33
C ARG A 17 -37.85 1.85 15.79
N HIS A 18 -37.00 1.09 16.49
CA HIS A 18 -36.70 -0.31 16.16
C HIS A 18 -37.75 -1.22 16.79
N GLN A 19 -38.46 -2.00 15.98
CA GLN A 19 -39.52 -2.92 16.40
C GLN A 19 -38.94 -4.34 16.33
N GLN A 20 -38.68 -4.96 17.48
CA GLN A 20 -38.26 -6.36 17.58
C GLN A 20 -39.50 -7.24 17.66
N THR A 21 -39.74 -8.05 16.64
CA THR A 21 -40.68 -9.16 16.67
C THR A 21 -39.92 -10.44 16.98
N GLY A 22 -40.19 -11.03 18.15
CA GLY A 22 -39.70 -12.34 18.52
C GLY A 22 -40.48 -13.42 17.79
N GLU A 23 -39.75 -14.29 17.09
CA GLU A 23 -40.30 -15.48 16.45
C GLU A 23 -39.92 -16.71 17.28
N ASN A 24 -40.93 -17.50 17.59
CA ASN A 24 -40.90 -18.67 18.46
C ASN A 24 -40.54 -19.88 17.58
N ILE A 25 -39.43 -20.58 17.89
CA ILE A 25 -38.97 -21.73 17.12
C ILE A 25 -39.43 -23.02 17.80
N ASP A 26 -40.34 -23.73 17.13
CA ASP A 26 -40.76 -25.08 17.50
C ASP A 26 -39.65 -26.09 17.22
N ILE A 27 -39.38 -26.92 18.23
CA ILE A 27 -38.36 -27.99 18.21
C ILE A 27 -38.99 -29.24 17.61
N ILE A 28 -38.52 -29.65 16.42
CA ILE A 28 -38.90 -30.91 15.76
C ILE A 28 -37.91 -32.02 16.19
N PRO A 29 -38.37 -33.24 16.55
CA PRO A 29 -37.50 -34.34 16.93
C PRO A 29 -36.75 -34.95 15.74
N VAL A 30 -35.46 -35.22 15.97
CA VAL A 30 -34.51 -35.84 15.05
C VAL A 30 -34.89 -37.31 14.80
N ARG A 31 -35.04 -37.69 13.53
CA ARG A 31 -35.08 -39.09 13.09
C ARG A 31 -33.70 -39.48 12.55
N ASP A 32 -33.08 -40.45 13.23
CA ASP A 32 -31.90 -41.17 12.76
C ASP A 32 -32.25 -42.00 11.52
N ILE A 33 -31.74 -41.58 10.36
CA ILE A 33 -31.63 -42.43 9.18
C ILE A 33 -30.23 -42.19 8.63
N SER A 34 -29.32 -43.14 8.87
CA SER A 34 -27.96 -43.16 8.35
C SER A 34 -27.91 -44.02 7.09
N PRO A 35 -27.86 -43.42 5.89
CA PRO A 35 -27.44 -44.14 4.69
C PRO A 35 -25.91 -44.14 4.58
N ALA A 36 -25.36 -45.29 4.20
CA ALA A 36 -23.95 -45.51 3.94
C ALA A 36 -23.38 -44.44 2.99
N GLN A 37 -22.46 -43.62 3.51
CA GLN A 37 -21.76 -42.61 2.74
C GLN A 37 -20.73 -43.30 1.83
N THR A 38 -20.98 -43.21 0.53
CA THR A 38 -19.97 -43.42 -0.50
C THR A 38 -18.91 -42.33 -0.33
N VAL A 39 -17.68 -42.74 -0.03
CA VAL A 39 -16.54 -41.83 0.14
C VAL A 39 -16.32 -41.09 -1.19
N PRO A 40 -16.45 -39.76 -1.23
CA PRO A 40 -16.34 -39.02 -2.47
C PRO A 40 -14.91 -39.06 -3.00
N ASP A 41 -14.84 -39.18 -4.33
CA ASP A 41 -13.63 -39.15 -5.13
C ASP A 41 -12.69 -38.01 -4.73
N LYS A 42 -11.41 -38.37 -4.69
CA LYS A 42 -10.23 -37.52 -4.48
C LYS A 42 -10.44 -36.13 -5.11
N ALA A 43 -10.47 -35.09 -4.28
CA ALA A 43 -10.61 -33.70 -4.71
C ALA A 43 -9.63 -33.40 -5.85
N PRO A 44 -10.07 -32.68 -6.91
CA PRO A 44 -9.19 -32.31 -8.01
C PRO A 44 -7.91 -31.68 -7.46
N SER A 45 -6.75 -32.23 -7.79
CA SER A 45 -5.47 -31.64 -7.40
C SER A 45 -5.38 -30.26 -8.02
N GLU A 46 -5.21 -29.22 -7.19
CA GLU A 46 -5.00 -27.85 -7.66
C GLU A 46 -3.89 -27.84 -8.73
N PRO A 47 -4.07 -27.10 -9.84
CA PRO A 47 -3.04 -27.00 -10.86
C PRO A 47 -1.76 -26.45 -10.24
N ALA A 48 -0.62 -27.08 -10.52
CA ALA A 48 0.67 -26.63 -10.04
C ALA A 48 1.00 -25.25 -10.65
N GLY A 49 0.76 -24.19 -9.88
CA GLY A 49 1.05 -22.82 -10.28
C GLY A 49 2.53 -22.46 -10.14
N LYS A 50 2.97 -21.44 -10.88
CA LYS A 50 4.29 -20.80 -10.68
C LYS A 50 4.19 -19.77 -9.56
N THR A 51 5.26 -19.62 -8.77
CA THR A 51 5.38 -18.53 -7.79
C THR A 51 5.81 -17.22 -8.47
N TYR A 52 5.10 -16.14 -8.16
CA TYR A 52 5.40 -14.78 -8.58
C TYR A 52 5.62 -13.90 -7.34
N LYS A 53 6.59 -12.99 -7.43
CA LYS A 53 6.87 -11.98 -6.41
C LYS A 53 6.65 -10.62 -7.03
N GLY A 54 6.00 -9.71 -6.31
CA GLY A 54 5.64 -8.44 -6.89
C GLY A 54 4.87 -7.55 -5.96
N PHE A 55 4.15 -6.63 -6.57
CA PHE A 55 3.39 -5.62 -5.89
C PHE A 55 1.95 -5.60 -6.35
N PHE A 56 1.03 -5.68 -5.41
CA PHE A 56 -0.40 -5.61 -5.68
C PHE A 56 -0.98 -4.26 -5.26
N VAL A 57 -1.91 -3.75 -6.06
CA VAL A 57 -2.72 -2.57 -5.74
C VAL A 57 -4.14 -2.77 -6.22
N SER A 58 -5.11 -2.43 -5.38
CA SER A 58 -6.54 -2.46 -5.71
C SER A 58 -7.18 -1.09 -5.47
N GLY A 59 -8.06 -0.67 -6.37
CA GLY A 59 -8.76 0.61 -6.33
C GLY A 59 -9.91 0.64 -7.33
N ALA A 60 -10.59 1.78 -7.46
CA ALA A 60 -11.77 1.89 -8.33
C ALA A 60 -11.49 1.53 -9.80
N THR A 61 -10.29 1.81 -10.28
CA THR A 61 -9.87 1.58 -11.68
C THR A 61 -8.70 0.61 -11.82
N LYS A 62 -8.11 0.19 -10.70
CA LYS A 62 -6.90 -0.63 -10.65
C LYS A 62 -7.17 -1.91 -9.88
N HIS A 63 -6.70 -3.01 -10.43
CA HIS A 63 -6.64 -4.28 -9.75
C HIS A 63 -5.50 -5.07 -10.40
N VAL A 64 -4.28 -4.65 -10.07
CA VAL A 64 -3.08 -4.98 -10.85
C VAL A 64 -1.97 -5.52 -9.96
N PHE A 65 -1.18 -6.40 -10.55
CA PHE A 65 0.05 -6.95 -10.01
C PHE A 65 1.22 -6.47 -10.85
N ARG A 66 2.29 -6.02 -10.21
CA ARG A 66 3.54 -5.64 -10.86
C ARG A 66 4.61 -6.66 -10.48
N ASP A 67 5.06 -7.45 -11.44
CA ASP A 67 6.05 -8.50 -11.23
C ASP A 67 7.42 -7.88 -10.95
N CYS A 68 8.12 -8.40 -9.93
CA CYS A 68 9.49 -7.99 -9.65
C CYS A 68 10.46 -8.30 -10.80
N ALA A 69 10.15 -9.29 -11.64
CA ALA A 69 10.96 -9.61 -12.82
C ALA A 69 10.78 -8.59 -13.97
N ASP A 70 9.68 -7.84 -13.98
CA ASP A 70 9.38 -6.81 -14.98
C ASP A 70 8.60 -5.65 -14.31
N PRO A 71 9.30 -4.80 -13.52
CA PRO A 71 8.67 -3.74 -12.72
C PRO A 71 8.12 -2.58 -13.57
N ASP A 72 8.23 -2.68 -14.89
CA ASP A 72 7.78 -1.67 -15.85
C ASP A 72 6.36 -1.96 -16.37
N LYS A 73 5.82 -3.15 -16.07
CA LYS A 73 4.51 -3.58 -16.56
C LYS A 73 3.56 -3.90 -15.41
N ASP A 74 2.35 -3.36 -15.54
CA ASP A 74 1.22 -3.76 -14.71
C ASP A 74 0.49 -4.92 -15.40
N ILE A 75 0.18 -5.95 -14.63
CA ILE A 75 -0.53 -7.15 -15.06
C ILE A 75 -1.91 -7.11 -14.42
N TRP A 76 -2.97 -7.38 -15.18
CA TRP A 76 -4.30 -7.48 -14.58
C TRP A 76 -4.38 -8.73 -13.69
N THR A 77 -4.99 -8.60 -12.52
CA THR A 77 -5.07 -9.73 -11.58
C THR A 77 -6.48 -10.33 -11.57
N ASP A 78 -6.56 -11.66 -11.60
CA ASP A 78 -7.78 -12.41 -11.31
C ASP A 78 -7.54 -13.28 -10.08
N ASP A 79 -8.03 -12.83 -8.92
CA ASP A 79 -7.77 -13.42 -7.61
C ASP A 79 -9.05 -13.92 -6.92
N SER A 80 -10.19 -13.87 -7.61
CA SER A 80 -11.53 -14.09 -7.00
C SER A 80 -11.78 -13.24 -5.73
N GLY A 81 -11.14 -12.08 -5.61
CA GLY A 81 -11.25 -11.14 -4.48
C GLY A 81 -10.33 -11.42 -3.28
N LYS A 82 -9.47 -12.45 -3.33
CA LYS A 82 -8.59 -12.82 -2.21
C LYS A 82 -7.59 -11.71 -1.84
N LEU A 83 -6.86 -11.18 -2.83
CA LEU A 83 -5.91 -10.08 -2.65
C LEU A 83 -6.62 -8.76 -2.38
N ASP A 84 -7.76 -8.49 -3.00
CA ASP A 84 -8.56 -7.28 -2.71
C ASP A 84 -8.97 -7.22 -1.23
N HIS A 85 -9.40 -8.34 -0.65
CA HIS A 85 -9.72 -8.42 0.78
C HIS A 85 -8.50 -8.11 1.66
N LEU A 86 -7.35 -8.73 1.37
CA LEU A 86 -6.10 -8.51 2.10
C LEU A 86 -5.61 -7.05 1.96
N TYR A 87 -5.73 -6.48 0.77
CA TYR A 87 -5.35 -5.10 0.49
C TYR A 87 -6.19 -4.11 1.29
N LYS A 88 -7.52 -4.29 1.30
CA LYS A 88 -8.43 -3.48 2.12
C LYS A 88 -8.14 -3.60 3.62
N ALA A 89 -7.82 -4.81 4.09
CA ALA A 89 -7.43 -5.04 5.48
C ALA A 89 -6.09 -4.34 5.82
N LEU A 90 -5.12 -4.37 4.90
CA LEU A 90 -3.84 -3.67 5.05
C LEU A 90 -4.03 -2.16 5.13
N ILE A 91 -4.77 -1.56 4.18
CA ILE A 91 -5.04 -0.10 4.18
C ILE A 91 -5.76 0.32 5.45
N LYS A 92 -6.70 -0.48 5.96
CA LYS A 92 -7.43 -0.16 7.18
C LYS A 92 -6.55 -0.21 8.43
N SER A 93 -5.57 -1.11 8.46
CA SER A 93 -4.72 -1.35 9.64
C SER A 93 -3.40 -0.59 9.61
N SER A 94 -2.98 -0.07 8.45
CA SER A 94 -1.67 0.52 8.23
C SER A 94 -1.76 1.95 7.75
N LEU A 95 -0.73 2.73 8.08
CA LEU A 95 -0.60 4.10 7.60
C LEU A 95 -0.16 4.07 6.11
N THR A 96 -1.13 4.23 5.22
CA THR A 96 -1.00 4.09 3.76
C THR A 96 -1.48 5.32 3.00
N TYR A 97 -1.17 5.41 1.72
CA TYR A 97 -1.69 6.44 0.80
C TYR A 97 -2.49 5.82 -0.35
N PRO A 98 -3.33 6.61 -1.06
CA PRO A 98 -4.13 6.09 -2.17
C PRO A 98 -3.26 5.38 -3.22
N ASN A 99 -3.66 4.17 -3.58
CA ASN A 99 -2.95 3.30 -4.53
C ASN A 99 -1.51 2.93 -4.11
N GLU A 100 -1.19 2.94 -2.82
CA GLU A 100 0.08 2.41 -2.34
C GLU A 100 0.18 0.91 -2.64
N TYR A 101 1.27 0.48 -3.26
CA TYR A 101 1.55 -0.92 -3.53
C TYR A 101 1.80 -1.71 -2.23
N ALA A 102 1.22 -2.91 -2.15
CA ALA A 102 1.51 -3.92 -1.13
C ALA A 102 2.44 -4.98 -1.71
N TYR A 103 3.48 -5.37 -0.98
CA TYR A 103 4.32 -6.49 -1.40
C TYR A 103 3.51 -7.78 -1.34
N THR A 104 3.65 -8.63 -2.35
CA THR A 104 2.88 -9.86 -2.47
C THR A 104 3.70 -10.97 -3.12
N GLU A 105 3.63 -12.16 -2.52
CA GLU A 105 4.05 -13.41 -3.15
C GLU A 105 2.82 -14.30 -3.38
N VAL A 106 2.64 -14.79 -4.60
CA VAL A 106 1.50 -15.63 -5.00
C VAL A 106 1.91 -16.84 -5.82
N GLU A 107 1.11 -17.90 -5.76
CA GLU A 107 1.12 -18.96 -6.77
C GLU A 107 -0.04 -18.74 -7.74
N GLY A 108 0.25 -18.83 -9.04
CA GLY A 108 -0.74 -18.58 -10.08
C GLY A 108 -0.27 -19.00 -11.46
N ASN A 109 -1.03 -18.60 -12.48
CA ASN A 109 -0.66 -18.74 -13.88
C ASN A 109 -0.85 -17.41 -14.60
N MET A 110 0.13 -17.07 -15.45
CA MET A 110 0.07 -15.91 -16.32
C MET A 110 -0.38 -16.33 -17.71
N ALA A 111 -1.32 -15.59 -18.28
CA ALA A 111 -1.83 -15.80 -19.63
C ALA A 111 -1.94 -14.48 -20.37
N VAL A 112 -2.10 -14.56 -21.71
CA VAL A 112 -2.47 -13.39 -22.51
C VAL A 112 -3.83 -12.89 -22.04
N ALA A 113 -3.96 -11.59 -21.86
CA ALA A 113 -5.20 -10.99 -21.43
C ALA A 113 -6.32 -11.20 -22.47
N PRO A 114 -7.57 -11.48 -22.03
CA PRO A 114 -8.72 -11.48 -22.92
C PRO A 114 -8.95 -10.09 -23.52
N GLN A 115 -9.67 -10.01 -24.64
CA GLN A 115 -9.86 -8.75 -25.40
C GLN A 115 -10.37 -7.59 -24.54
N GLU A 116 -11.27 -7.87 -23.60
CA GLU A 116 -11.84 -6.89 -22.68
C GLU A 116 -10.77 -6.26 -21.78
N ILE A 117 -9.83 -7.05 -21.28
CA ILE A 117 -8.74 -6.59 -20.43
C ILE A 117 -7.65 -5.90 -21.26
N ARG A 118 -7.35 -6.40 -22.46
CA ARG A 118 -6.45 -5.73 -23.42
C ARG A 118 -6.95 -4.36 -23.83
N SER A 119 -8.28 -4.20 -24.00
CA SER A 119 -8.88 -2.90 -24.31
C SER A 119 -8.67 -1.85 -23.21
N ARG A 120 -8.28 -2.29 -22.00
CA ARG A 120 -7.94 -1.45 -20.85
C ARG A 120 -6.43 -1.20 -20.71
N GLY A 121 -5.62 -1.70 -21.64
CA GLY A 121 -4.17 -1.48 -21.69
C GLY A 121 -3.32 -2.54 -20.99
N TYR A 122 -3.88 -3.72 -20.68
CA TYR A 122 -3.13 -4.82 -20.05
C TYR A 122 -2.94 -5.98 -21.02
N ASP A 123 -1.69 -6.36 -21.29
CA ASP A 123 -1.37 -7.44 -22.24
C ASP A 123 -1.51 -8.84 -21.63
N SER A 124 -1.49 -8.94 -20.31
CA SER A 124 -1.52 -10.20 -19.56
C SER A 124 -2.46 -10.16 -18.36
N VAL A 125 -2.91 -11.36 -17.97
CA VAL A 125 -3.66 -11.62 -16.73
C VAL A 125 -2.88 -12.61 -15.88
N LEU A 126 -2.79 -12.35 -14.58
CA LEU A 126 -2.33 -13.29 -13.57
C LEU A 126 -3.52 -13.85 -12.81
N THR A 127 -3.83 -15.13 -13.01
CA THR A 127 -4.82 -15.85 -12.22
C THR A 127 -4.16 -16.41 -10.95
N VAL A 128 -4.61 -15.95 -9.79
CA VAL A 128 -4.02 -16.28 -8.48
C VAL A 128 -4.78 -17.43 -7.83
N TYR A 129 -4.07 -18.52 -7.54
CA TYR A 129 -4.64 -19.67 -6.84
C TYR A 129 -4.43 -19.54 -5.33
N LYS A 130 -3.23 -19.10 -4.94
CA LYS A 130 -2.79 -19.07 -3.54
C LYS A 130 -1.98 -17.82 -3.25
N VAL A 131 -2.24 -17.21 -2.10
CA VAL A 131 -1.46 -16.09 -1.57
C VAL A 131 -0.47 -16.65 -0.56
N LEU A 132 0.82 -16.45 -0.79
CA LEU A 132 1.88 -16.93 0.10
C LEU A 132 2.30 -15.86 1.11
N THR A 133 2.38 -14.61 0.68
CA THR A 133 2.77 -13.47 1.52
C THR A 133 2.06 -12.22 1.07
N PHE A 134 1.65 -11.38 2.01
CA PHE A 134 1.00 -10.11 1.75
C PHE A 134 1.34 -9.12 2.86
N GLU A 135 2.09 -8.07 2.55
CA GLU A 135 2.59 -7.12 3.55
C GLU A 135 2.79 -5.72 2.99
N GLN A 136 3.00 -4.74 3.87
CA GLN A 136 3.29 -3.38 3.44
C GLN A 136 4.66 -3.29 2.75
N LYS A 137 4.72 -2.58 1.63
CA LYS A 137 5.97 -2.22 0.97
C LYS A 137 6.90 -1.45 1.92
N ASN A 138 8.16 -1.86 1.96
CA ASN A 138 9.23 -1.22 2.71
C ASN A 138 10.59 -1.45 2.00
N PHE A 139 11.67 -0.93 2.57
CA PHE A 139 13.00 -1.03 1.96
C PHE A 139 13.56 -2.45 1.84
N ARG A 140 13.06 -3.42 2.62
CA ARG A 140 13.57 -4.81 2.64
C ARG A 140 12.88 -5.71 1.62
N ASN A 141 11.65 -5.38 1.23
CA ASN A 141 10.85 -6.17 0.29
C ASN A 141 10.60 -5.43 -1.04
N SER A 142 11.31 -4.33 -1.31
CA SER A 142 11.11 -3.57 -2.54
C SER A 142 11.91 -4.10 -3.71
N CYS A 143 11.20 -4.50 -4.76
CA CYS A 143 11.78 -4.80 -6.07
C CYS A 143 11.51 -3.71 -7.13
N ILE A 144 10.73 -2.68 -6.79
CA ILE A 144 10.65 -1.47 -7.60
C ILE A 144 11.85 -0.61 -7.22
N PRO A 145 12.66 -0.16 -8.20
CA PRO A 145 13.78 0.74 -7.94
C PRO A 145 13.35 1.99 -7.16
N TYR A 146 14.17 2.39 -6.20
CA TYR A 146 13.98 3.59 -5.40
C TYR A 146 15.34 4.26 -5.16
N GLU A 147 15.36 5.56 -4.91
CA GLU A 147 16.61 6.26 -4.61
C GLU A 147 16.95 6.09 -3.14
N PHE A 148 15.98 6.39 -2.26
CA PHE A 148 16.20 6.31 -0.82
C PHE A 148 14.95 5.88 -0.05
N TRP A 149 15.17 5.05 0.97
CA TRP A 149 14.30 5.01 2.14
C TRP A 149 14.99 5.71 3.29
N VAL A 150 14.23 6.47 4.07
CA VAL A 150 14.71 7.12 5.28
C VAL A 150 13.84 6.65 6.44
N ILE A 151 14.48 6.31 7.54
CA ILE A 151 13.82 5.88 8.77
C ILE A 151 14.28 6.77 9.92
N GLY A 152 13.36 7.07 10.83
CA GLY A 152 13.67 7.82 12.04
C GLY A 152 12.82 7.38 13.22
N ASN A 153 13.46 7.17 14.38
CA ASN A 153 12.78 6.64 15.57
C ASN A 153 12.22 7.71 16.53
N LYS A 154 12.68 8.96 16.48
CA LYS A 154 12.20 10.05 17.35
C LYS A 154 11.96 11.35 16.58
N PRO A 155 10.70 11.70 16.22
CA PRO A 155 9.48 10.85 16.29
C PRO A 155 9.61 9.58 15.42
N ASN A 156 8.66 8.64 15.48
CA ASN A 156 8.65 7.47 14.59
C ASN A 156 8.09 7.87 13.21
N TRP A 157 8.90 7.76 12.17
CA TRP A 157 8.52 8.10 10.79
C TRP A 157 9.37 7.34 9.76
N SER A 158 8.87 7.29 8.53
CA SER A 158 9.64 6.85 7.37
C SER A 158 9.40 7.77 6.18
N LEU A 159 10.34 7.81 5.25
CA LEU A 159 10.21 8.50 3.98
C LEU A 159 10.72 7.62 2.84
N GLN A 160 9.96 7.53 1.76
CA GLN A 160 10.39 6.91 0.51
C GLN A 160 10.63 8.01 -0.53
N VAL A 161 11.76 7.94 -1.24
CA VAL A 161 12.03 8.69 -2.48
C VAL A 161 12.07 7.66 -3.62
N SER A 162 11.18 7.81 -4.60
CA SER A 162 11.15 6.92 -5.77
C SER A 162 10.83 7.71 -7.05
N LYS A 163 11.84 7.87 -7.91
CA LYS A 163 11.69 8.38 -9.28
C LYS A 163 10.82 7.44 -10.10
N LYS A 164 11.01 6.13 -9.92
CA LYS A 164 10.26 5.10 -10.64
C LYS A 164 8.76 5.18 -10.37
N GLU A 165 8.39 5.50 -9.13
CA GLU A 165 7.00 5.73 -8.74
C GLU A 165 6.60 7.21 -8.80
N SER A 166 7.52 8.08 -9.23
CA SER A 166 7.35 9.53 -9.36
C SER A 166 6.84 10.23 -8.10
N LEU A 167 7.26 9.75 -6.92
CA LEU A 167 6.78 10.26 -5.64
C LEU A 167 7.86 10.35 -4.56
N ILE A 168 7.57 11.20 -3.57
CA ILE A 168 8.18 11.19 -2.25
C ILE A 168 7.07 11.03 -1.22
N ALA A 169 7.11 9.96 -0.42
CA ALA A 169 6.07 9.67 0.58
C ALA A 169 6.66 9.72 1.99
N LEU A 170 6.17 10.65 2.82
CA LEU A 170 6.51 10.76 4.25
C LEU A 170 5.38 10.18 5.11
N LYS A 171 5.68 9.15 5.90
CA LYS A 171 4.78 8.55 6.89
C LYS A 171 5.21 8.97 8.29
N ASP A 172 4.42 9.82 8.94
CA ASP A 172 4.60 10.23 10.33
C ASP A 172 3.75 9.32 11.24
N TYR A 173 4.31 8.18 11.62
CA TYR A 173 3.62 7.16 12.43
C TYR A 173 3.23 7.68 13.82
N THR A 174 4.03 8.59 14.39
CA THR A 174 3.70 9.23 15.67
C THR A 174 2.38 10.00 15.62
N HIS A 175 2.02 10.58 14.48
CA HIS A 175 0.78 11.35 14.33
C HIS A 175 -0.28 10.65 13.46
N GLY A 176 0.00 9.45 12.96
CA GLY A 176 -0.88 8.73 12.04
C GLY A 176 -1.14 9.49 10.74
N LYS A 177 -0.12 10.17 10.17
CA LYS A 177 -0.27 10.99 8.96
C LYS A 177 0.64 10.55 7.82
N VAL A 178 0.12 10.57 6.60
CA VAL A 178 0.90 10.40 5.36
C VAL A 178 0.87 11.67 4.54
N TYR A 179 2.02 12.03 4.00
CA TYR A 179 2.17 13.15 3.09
C TYR A 179 2.84 12.66 1.81
N ILE A 180 2.21 12.95 0.68
CA ILE A 180 2.73 12.60 -0.65
C ILE A 180 3.17 13.86 -1.35
N PHE A 181 4.32 13.82 -1.98
CA PHE A 181 4.87 14.90 -2.77
C PHE A 181 5.28 14.38 -4.13
N PRO A 182 5.19 15.18 -5.20
CA PRO A 182 5.75 14.81 -6.49
C PRO A 182 7.27 14.68 -6.39
N TYR A 183 7.82 13.72 -7.13
CA TYR A 183 9.26 13.61 -7.30
C TYR A 183 9.81 14.72 -8.21
N PHE A 184 10.94 15.29 -7.82
CA PHE A 184 11.76 16.15 -8.66
C PHE A 184 13.22 15.70 -8.54
N GLU A 185 13.99 15.91 -9.61
CA GLU A 185 15.42 15.62 -9.61
C GLU A 185 16.11 16.38 -8.46
N PRO A 186 16.99 15.71 -7.69
CA PRO A 186 17.69 16.36 -6.61
C PRO A 186 18.77 17.30 -7.14
N GLY A 187 19.13 18.29 -6.32
CA GLY A 187 20.38 19.02 -6.47
C GLY A 187 21.49 18.36 -5.65
N GLU A 188 22.72 18.42 -6.14
CA GLU A 188 23.92 17.98 -5.42
C GLU A 188 24.77 19.19 -5.02
N MET A 189 25.08 19.31 -3.72
CA MET A 189 25.92 20.38 -3.18
C MET A 189 26.58 19.90 -1.89
N ASP A 190 27.87 20.17 -1.71
CA ASP A 190 28.63 19.88 -0.48
C ASP A 190 28.44 18.44 0.05
N ASP A 191 28.63 17.44 -0.81
CA ASP A 191 28.44 16.01 -0.50
C ASP A 191 27.03 15.65 0.03
N ALA A 192 26.03 16.46 -0.33
CA ALA A 192 24.64 16.25 0.02
C ALA A 192 23.74 16.18 -1.21
N ILE A 193 22.86 15.19 -1.23
CA ILE A 193 21.75 15.07 -2.18
C ILE A 193 20.55 15.77 -1.55
N THR A 194 20.02 16.79 -2.24
CA THR A 194 18.91 17.61 -1.74
C THR A 194 17.70 17.54 -2.65
N TYR A 195 16.60 16.99 -2.15
CA TYR A 195 15.29 17.06 -2.80
C TYR A 195 14.52 18.26 -2.25
N ARG A 196 13.89 19.03 -3.14
CA ARG A 196 12.95 20.10 -2.78
C ARG A 196 11.67 19.89 -3.58
N THR A 197 10.55 19.84 -2.89
CA THR A 197 9.25 19.61 -3.50
C THR A 197 8.15 20.27 -2.67
N GLU A 198 7.00 20.48 -3.26
CA GLU A 198 5.82 21.01 -2.60
C GLU A 198 4.58 20.25 -3.06
N ASN A 199 3.58 20.18 -2.20
CA ASN A 199 2.26 19.70 -2.55
C ASN A 199 1.24 20.78 -2.19
N THR A 200 0.72 21.43 -3.24
CA THR A 200 -0.25 22.52 -3.14
C THR A 200 -1.60 22.06 -2.60
N ALA A 201 -2.00 20.81 -2.85
CA ALA A 201 -3.26 20.25 -2.35
C ALA A 201 -3.32 20.18 -0.82
N ILE A 202 -2.17 20.05 -0.16
CA ILE A 202 -2.04 20.04 1.30
C ILE A 202 -1.28 21.26 1.84
N THR A 203 -0.93 22.22 0.96
CA THR A 203 -0.15 23.43 1.29
C THR A 203 1.09 23.10 2.14
N ALA A 204 1.90 22.14 1.67
CA ALA A 204 3.11 21.73 2.37
C ALA A 204 4.34 21.78 1.45
N ALA A 205 5.45 22.27 2.00
CA ALA A 205 6.76 22.22 1.37
C ALA A 205 7.63 21.19 2.08
N LEU A 206 8.41 20.43 1.30
CA LEU A 206 9.32 19.39 1.77
C LEU A 206 10.72 19.64 1.24
N GLN A 207 11.70 19.60 2.15
CA GLN A 207 13.11 19.51 1.81
C GLN A 207 13.70 18.25 2.45
N VAL A 208 14.35 17.41 1.65
CA VAL A 208 15.08 16.23 2.11
C VAL A 208 16.55 16.45 1.81
N VAL A 209 17.41 16.36 2.82
CA VAL A 209 18.87 16.47 2.68
C VAL A 209 19.48 15.16 3.13
N ILE A 210 20.18 14.48 2.23
CA ILE A 210 20.85 13.20 2.47
C ILE A 210 22.35 13.41 2.36
N LYS A 211 23.10 12.97 3.37
CA LYS A 211 24.56 13.10 3.41
C LYS A 211 25.22 11.74 3.55
N LYS A 212 26.35 11.53 2.87
CA LYS A 212 27.22 10.36 3.06
C LYS A 212 27.95 10.45 4.39
N GLN A 213 27.21 10.24 5.47
CA GLN A 213 27.66 10.32 6.84
C GLN A 213 27.03 9.15 7.60
N LYS A 214 27.88 8.34 8.25
CA LYS A 214 27.44 7.20 9.04
C LYS A 214 26.37 7.63 10.04
N CYS A 215 25.31 6.84 10.08
CA CYS A 215 24.15 7.08 10.92
C CYS A 215 23.83 5.79 11.69
N SER A 216 23.47 5.94 12.96
CA SER A 216 23.02 4.85 13.81
C SER A 216 21.64 5.20 14.33
N GLU A 217 20.69 4.31 14.13
CA GLU A 217 19.32 4.45 14.62
C GLU A 217 19.28 4.09 16.11
N GLY A 218 19.79 5.00 16.96
CA GLY A 218 19.69 4.91 18.42
C GLY A 218 20.15 3.56 18.99
N SER A 219 19.21 2.83 19.60
CA SER A 219 19.45 1.54 20.28
C SER A 219 19.62 0.34 19.33
N SER A 220 19.37 0.50 18.03
CA SER A 220 19.68 -0.54 17.06
C SER A 220 21.19 -0.58 16.80
N LYS A 221 21.74 -1.79 16.64
CA LYS A 221 23.15 -1.98 16.22
C LYS A 221 23.34 -1.80 14.71
N GLU A 222 22.29 -1.42 13.99
CA GLU A 222 22.35 -1.22 12.55
C GLU A 222 23.06 0.10 12.24
N ASN A 223 24.11 0.01 11.43
CA ASN A 223 24.86 1.16 10.95
C ASN A 223 24.47 1.40 9.49
N TYR A 224 24.07 2.64 9.20
CA TYR A 224 23.71 3.09 7.87
C TYR A 224 24.79 4.02 7.34
N GLU A 225 25.04 3.97 6.02
CA GLU A 225 26.08 4.80 5.40
C GLU A 225 25.66 6.27 5.24
N PHE A 226 24.36 6.54 5.28
CA PHE A 226 23.80 7.86 5.03
C PHE A 226 22.96 8.35 6.21
N SER A 227 23.04 9.65 6.45
CA SER A 227 22.15 10.37 7.37
C SER A 227 21.20 11.25 6.56
N ALA A 228 20.04 11.52 7.13
CA ALA A 228 19.04 12.35 6.49
C ALA A 228 18.42 13.38 7.44
N LYS A 229 18.12 14.55 6.88
CA LYS A 229 17.34 15.61 7.50
C LYS A 229 16.18 15.94 6.59
N VAL A 230 14.96 15.78 7.08
CA VAL A 230 13.73 16.15 6.39
C VAL A 230 13.14 17.37 7.07
N ILE A 231 12.80 18.40 6.31
CA ILE A 231 12.17 19.62 6.79
C ILE A 231 10.82 19.72 6.08
N MET A 232 9.74 19.73 6.86
CA MET A 232 8.38 19.91 6.34
C MET A 232 7.67 20.97 7.15
N ASN A 233 7.27 22.07 6.50
CA ASN A 233 6.58 23.21 7.14
C ASN A 233 7.30 23.68 8.44
N GLY A 234 8.63 23.76 8.41
CA GLY A 234 9.47 24.13 9.55
C GLY A 234 9.74 23.02 10.58
N LYS A 235 8.99 21.91 10.57
CA LYS A 235 9.27 20.74 11.42
C LYS A 235 10.45 19.96 10.86
N VAL A 236 11.41 19.64 11.73
CA VAL A 236 12.64 18.91 11.35
C VAL A 236 12.57 17.46 11.84
N TYR A 237 12.75 16.53 10.92
CA TYR A 237 12.91 15.11 11.17
C TYR A 237 14.36 14.70 10.87
N ARG A 238 14.93 13.85 11.72
CA ARG A 238 16.30 13.32 11.56
C ARG A 238 16.26 11.81 11.58
N GLY A 239 17.01 11.18 10.69
CA GLY A 239 16.95 9.75 10.46
C GLY A 239 18.16 9.23 9.70
N CYS A 240 18.18 7.92 9.49
CA CYS A 240 19.16 7.24 8.67
C CYS A 240 18.57 6.92 7.29
N ALA A 241 19.40 7.05 6.26
CA ALA A 241 19.00 6.78 4.89
C ALA A 241 19.62 5.48 4.37
N ILE A 242 18.80 4.73 3.66
CA ILE A 242 19.12 3.49 2.97
C ILE A 242 19.03 3.82 1.48
N ARG A 243 20.16 3.76 0.80
CA ARG A 243 20.21 3.94 -0.65
C ARG A 243 19.64 2.69 -1.32
N GLY A 244 18.80 2.88 -2.33
CA GLY A 244 18.33 1.79 -3.18
C GLY A 244 19.18 1.63 -4.42
N ASP A 245 18.97 0.52 -5.11
CA ASP A 245 19.48 0.26 -6.45
C ASP A 245 18.68 1.11 -7.46
N SER A 246 18.92 2.42 -7.40
CA SER A 246 18.63 3.31 -8.52
C SER A 246 19.64 2.92 -9.60
N GLY A 247 19.17 2.31 -10.69
CA GLY A 247 20.02 1.97 -11.85
C GLY A 247 21.01 3.11 -12.08
N SER A 248 22.30 2.76 -12.07
CA SER A 248 23.42 3.70 -12.00
C SER A 248 23.21 4.93 -12.89
N PHE A 249 23.31 6.12 -12.27
CA PHE A 249 23.31 7.42 -12.94
C PHE A 249 24.39 7.52 -14.03
#